data_AF-A0A9J6P5J4-F1
#
_entry.id   AF-A0A9J6P5J4-F1
#
_cell.length_a   1.000
_cell.length_b   1.000
_cell.length_c   1.000
_cell.angle_alpha   90.00
_cell.angle_beta   90.00
_cell.angle_gamma   90.00
#
_symmetry.space_group_name_H-M   'P 1'
#
loop_
_entity.id
_entity.type
_entity.pdbx_description
1 polymer ?
#
loop_
_entity_poly.entity_id
_entity_poly.type
_entity_poly.pdbx_seq_one_letter_code
_entity_poly.pdbx_strand_id
1 'polypeptide(L)'
;MKIKKVFILIAITIAIAMLAVLFTNIFSKFEISDETLIGMKDKKVASGHIEIPNSVTKIANRAFANCTDLTSVTIPKSVTEIGNRAFENCTNLTSVTILDGVTEIGNRAFKDCTNLLSVTIPDSVKNIGMESFEGCTSLESVTIPEGLNKIRASTFEGCTNLTTVRISEGVTLIEDDAFKGCTSLDSVTIPKSVTAIGNSAYNDCTSLTSVTIQDGVIWIQDDAFNGCTSLESVTIPKSMIEIGNSAFNDCTSLTSVIIPDGVTEIQDDAFNGCTSLESVTIPKSVKKIGNFAFYECTSLTSVTIPKSVKKIGYSAFNRCTSLLTVTIPDGVKNIDTATFRHCSSLTSVTIPDGVTVIDTLAFQGCTSLTSVTIPDGVKNIGACAFDGCTNLAPFKIPKEVSDKTTMDMIRYTPYEPADYMRPSDHHKKTEDEKLFEEVKEGLTELYKQNNWPGAE
;
A
#
# COMPACT_ATOMS: atom_id res chain seq x y z
N MET A 1 -47.09 9.22 -61.18
CA MET A 1 -46.02 8.30 -60.70
C MET A 1 -44.60 8.80 -60.98
N LYS A 2 -44.32 9.48 -62.11
CA LYS A 2 -42.96 9.96 -62.46
C LYS A 2 -42.42 11.08 -61.56
N ILE A 3 -43.27 12.03 -61.14
CA ILE A 3 -42.84 13.21 -60.34
C ILE A 3 -42.33 12.82 -58.94
N LYS A 4 -43.01 11.90 -58.23
CA LYS A 4 -42.56 11.42 -56.91
C LYS A 4 -41.18 10.76 -56.93
N LYS A 5 -40.84 10.01 -58.00
CA LYS A 5 -39.52 9.38 -58.14
C LYS A 5 -38.40 10.41 -58.35
N VAL A 6 -38.68 11.51 -59.04
CA VAL A 6 -37.72 12.61 -59.24
C VAL A 6 -37.43 13.34 -57.94
N PHE A 7 -38.45 13.61 -57.11
CA PHE A 7 -38.25 14.24 -55.80
C PHE A 7 -37.46 13.36 -54.82
N ILE A 8 -37.71 12.04 -54.81
CA ILE A 8 -36.94 11.10 -53.99
C ILE A 8 -35.47 11.06 -54.44
N LEU A 9 -35.22 11.03 -55.75
CA LEU A 9 -33.86 11.02 -56.28
C LEU A 9 -33.12 12.32 -55.93
N ILE A 10 -33.76 13.48 -56.08
CA ILE A 10 -33.20 14.78 -55.68
C ILE A 10 -32.92 14.81 -54.17
N ALA A 11 -33.83 14.32 -53.33
CA ALA A 11 -33.63 14.28 -51.89
C ALA A 11 -32.45 13.36 -51.50
N ILE A 12 -32.29 12.21 -52.15
CA ILE A 12 -31.14 11.30 -51.94
C ILE A 12 -29.85 11.98 -52.39
N THR A 13 -29.83 12.63 -53.57
CA THR A 13 -28.63 13.32 -54.06
C THR A 13 -28.25 14.51 -53.16
N ILE A 14 -29.22 15.26 -52.65
CA ILE A 14 -28.99 16.34 -51.68
C ILE A 14 -28.47 15.77 -50.37
N ALA A 15 -29.03 14.66 -49.87
CA ALA A 15 -28.55 14.00 -48.66
C ALA A 15 -27.12 13.48 -48.83
N ILE A 16 -26.79 12.88 -49.99
CA ILE A 16 -25.43 12.45 -50.32
C ILE A 16 -24.47 13.63 -50.44
N ALA A 17 -24.89 14.74 -51.04
CA ALA A 17 -24.07 15.95 -51.16
C ALA A 17 -23.86 16.64 -49.80
N MET A 18 -24.89 16.69 -48.94
CA MET A 18 -24.77 17.20 -47.57
C MET A 18 -23.85 16.30 -46.73
N LEU A 19 -23.98 14.97 -46.85
CA LEU A 19 -23.03 14.02 -46.26
C LEU A 19 -21.62 14.26 -46.81
N ALA A 20 -21.43 14.43 -48.12
CA ALA A 20 -20.12 14.66 -48.71
C ALA A 20 -19.47 15.96 -48.21
N VAL A 21 -20.25 17.05 -48.05
CA VAL A 21 -19.79 18.32 -47.50
C VAL A 21 -19.42 18.20 -46.02
N LEU A 22 -20.26 17.51 -45.22
CA LEU A 22 -19.97 17.17 -43.83
C LEU A 22 -18.69 16.32 -43.73
N PHE A 23 -18.52 15.32 -44.60
CA PHE A 23 -17.31 14.50 -44.69
C PHE A 23 -16.08 15.37 -45.01
N THR A 24 -16.12 16.21 -46.05
CA THR A 24 -14.97 17.10 -46.38
C THR A 24 -14.61 18.09 -45.28
N ASN A 25 -15.58 18.56 -44.49
CA ASN A 25 -15.34 19.50 -43.38
C ASN A 25 -14.81 18.84 -42.10
N ILE A 26 -14.99 17.52 -41.92
CA ILE A 26 -14.45 16.77 -40.78
C ILE A 26 -13.00 16.33 -41.07
N PHE A 27 -12.71 15.85 -42.29
CA PHE A 27 -11.33 15.48 -42.70
C PHE A 27 -10.37 16.66 -42.85
N SER A 28 -10.88 17.88 -42.98
CA SER A 28 -10.06 19.08 -43.14
C SER A 28 -9.29 19.45 -41.87
N LYS A 29 -9.67 18.93 -40.69
CA LYS A 29 -9.07 19.28 -39.39
C LYS A 29 -7.93 18.37 -38.94
N PHE A 30 -7.91 17.11 -39.37
CA PHE A 30 -6.96 16.10 -38.89
C PHE A 30 -5.75 15.93 -39.81
N GLU A 31 -4.59 15.70 -39.20
CA GLU A 31 -3.38 15.23 -39.87
C GLU A 31 -3.34 13.70 -39.81
N ILE A 32 -3.51 13.06 -40.97
CA ILE A 32 -3.59 11.60 -41.12
C ILE A 32 -2.56 11.16 -42.16
N SER A 33 -1.71 10.18 -41.82
CA SER A 33 -0.76 9.53 -42.72
C SER A 33 -0.92 8.03 -42.61
N ASP A 34 -1.08 7.32 -43.72
CA ASP A 34 -1.23 5.85 -43.76
C ASP A 34 -2.28 5.35 -42.74
N GLU A 35 -3.47 5.95 -42.77
CA GLU A 35 -4.59 5.66 -41.85
C GLU A 35 -4.29 5.91 -40.35
N THR A 36 -3.13 6.48 -40.03
CA THR A 36 -2.73 6.85 -38.68
C THR A 36 -3.02 8.32 -38.43
N LEU A 37 -3.78 8.61 -37.38
CA LEU A 37 -4.05 9.96 -36.92
C LEU A 37 -2.88 10.49 -36.09
N ILE A 38 -2.17 11.48 -36.63
CA ILE A 38 -0.95 12.05 -36.03
C ILE A 38 -1.27 13.29 -35.20
N GLY A 39 -2.40 13.95 -35.46
CA GLY A 39 -2.87 15.08 -34.67
C GLY A 39 -3.79 16.00 -35.48
N MET A 40 -3.68 17.30 -35.23
CA MET A 40 -4.48 18.35 -35.87
C MET A 40 -3.65 19.12 -36.90
N LYS A 41 -4.26 19.47 -38.04
CA LYS A 41 -3.63 20.28 -39.09
C LYS A 41 -3.34 21.71 -38.62
N ASP A 42 -2.40 22.36 -39.31
CA ASP A 42 -2.06 23.78 -39.17
C ASP A 42 -1.71 24.20 -37.73
N LYS A 43 -1.14 23.28 -36.93
CA LYS A 43 -0.78 23.49 -35.51
C LYS A 43 -1.97 23.92 -34.63
N LYS A 44 -3.21 23.62 -35.04
CA LYS A 44 -4.38 23.87 -34.21
C LYS A 44 -4.38 22.91 -33.02
N VAL A 45 -4.86 23.36 -31.88
CA VAL A 45 -5.15 22.48 -30.74
C VAL A 45 -6.55 21.92 -30.92
N ALA A 46 -6.74 20.64 -30.59
CA ALA A 46 -8.07 20.02 -30.55
C ALA A 46 -8.95 20.71 -29.49
N SER A 47 -10.19 21.05 -29.85
CA SER A 47 -11.12 21.72 -28.94
C SER A 47 -12.55 21.20 -29.07
N GLY A 48 -13.28 21.18 -27.95
CA GLY A 48 -14.66 20.70 -27.89
C GLY A 48 -14.77 19.18 -28.10
N HIS A 49 -15.85 18.73 -28.75
CA HIS A 49 -16.03 17.34 -29.11
C HIS A 49 -15.31 16.98 -30.42
N ILE A 50 -14.64 15.82 -30.45
CA ILE A 50 -14.00 15.27 -31.64
C ILE A 50 -14.55 13.88 -31.97
N GLU A 51 -15.01 13.72 -33.21
CA GLU A 51 -15.26 12.41 -33.82
C GLU A 51 -14.08 12.02 -34.71
N ILE A 52 -13.36 10.96 -34.34
CA ILE A 52 -12.27 10.45 -35.18
C ILE A 52 -12.88 9.75 -36.40
N PRO A 53 -12.40 10.03 -37.63
CA PRO A 53 -12.98 9.45 -38.83
C PRO A 53 -12.80 7.92 -38.91
N ASN A 54 -13.79 7.21 -39.46
CA ASN A 54 -13.76 5.75 -39.67
C ASN A 54 -12.66 5.25 -40.63
N SER A 55 -11.93 6.15 -41.30
CA SER A 55 -10.76 5.79 -42.10
C SER A 55 -9.47 5.69 -41.27
N VAL A 56 -9.52 6.08 -40.00
CA VAL A 56 -8.38 6.00 -39.09
C VAL A 56 -8.33 4.61 -38.48
N THR A 57 -7.17 3.96 -38.57
CA THR A 57 -6.92 2.63 -37.99
C THR A 57 -5.99 2.67 -36.78
N LYS A 58 -5.27 3.78 -36.57
CA LYS A 58 -4.38 4.00 -35.42
C LYS A 58 -4.38 5.46 -34.98
N ILE A 59 -4.19 5.70 -33.68
CA ILE A 59 -3.90 7.03 -33.14
C ILE A 59 -2.42 7.03 -32.74
N ALA A 60 -1.63 7.96 -33.30
CA ALA A 60 -0.20 8.00 -33.05
C ALA A 60 0.14 8.41 -31.61
N ASN A 61 1.39 8.16 -31.24
CA ASN A 61 1.95 8.67 -29.98
C ASN A 61 1.77 10.19 -29.91
N ARG A 62 1.29 10.68 -28.75
CA ARG A 62 1.10 12.12 -28.47
C ARG A 62 0.17 12.87 -29.43
N ALA A 63 -0.68 12.18 -30.21
CA ALA A 63 -1.51 12.83 -31.24
C ALA A 63 -2.37 13.99 -30.73
N PHE A 64 -2.85 13.90 -29.49
CA PHE A 64 -3.64 14.90 -28.79
C PHE A 64 -3.03 15.31 -27.44
N ALA A 65 -1.74 15.05 -27.20
CA ALA A 65 -1.12 15.41 -25.93
C ALA A 65 -1.22 16.93 -25.68
N ASN A 66 -1.59 17.31 -24.47
CA ASN A 66 -1.82 18.69 -24.02
C ASN A 66 -2.94 19.42 -24.78
N CYS A 67 -3.89 18.71 -25.38
CA CYS A 67 -5.09 19.33 -25.94
C CYS A 67 -6.06 19.71 -24.82
N THR A 68 -5.73 20.77 -24.07
CA THR A 68 -6.47 21.20 -22.88
C THR A 68 -7.87 21.73 -23.18
N ASP A 69 -8.21 22.02 -24.44
CA ASP A 69 -9.55 22.47 -24.84
C ASP A 69 -10.45 21.32 -25.33
N LEU A 70 -9.89 20.10 -25.49
CA LEU A 70 -10.63 18.91 -25.89
C LEU A 70 -11.55 18.49 -24.74
N THR A 71 -12.86 18.42 -25.00
CA THR A 71 -13.84 18.08 -23.96
C THR A 71 -14.34 16.65 -24.08
N SER A 72 -14.36 16.07 -25.28
CA SER A 72 -14.75 14.67 -25.49
C SER A 72 -14.24 14.13 -26.81
N VAL A 73 -14.04 12.81 -26.88
CA VAL A 73 -13.59 12.13 -28.12
C VAL A 73 -14.34 10.82 -28.35
N THR A 74 -14.75 10.59 -29.60
CA THR A 74 -15.28 9.31 -30.07
C THR A 74 -14.24 8.62 -30.95
N ILE A 75 -13.77 7.45 -30.50
CA ILE A 75 -12.79 6.61 -31.19
C ILE A 75 -13.55 5.50 -31.93
N PRO A 76 -13.52 5.48 -33.29
CA PRO A 76 -14.34 4.55 -34.08
C PRO A 76 -13.79 3.13 -34.03
N LYS A 77 -14.65 2.16 -34.35
CA LYS A 77 -14.31 0.72 -34.43
C LYS A 77 -13.18 0.36 -35.40
N SER A 78 -12.83 1.26 -36.32
CA SER A 78 -11.72 1.07 -37.24
C SER A 78 -10.37 1.21 -36.55
N VAL A 79 -10.30 1.96 -35.44
CA VAL A 79 -9.07 2.15 -34.66
C VAL A 79 -8.76 0.86 -33.90
N THR A 80 -7.54 0.38 -34.06
CA THR A 80 -7.02 -0.83 -33.41
C THR A 80 -6.03 -0.53 -32.29
N GLU A 81 -5.40 0.65 -32.33
CA GLU A 81 -4.30 1.06 -31.45
C GLU A 81 -4.43 2.54 -31.07
N ILE A 82 -4.36 2.83 -29.77
CA ILE A 82 -4.17 4.18 -29.22
C ILE A 82 -2.74 4.29 -28.74
N GLY A 83 -1.95 5.18 -29.35
CA GLY A 83 -0.52 5.31 -29.06
C GLY A 83 -0.20 5.82 -27.65
N ASN A 84 1.08 5.72 -27.31
CA ASN A 84 1.62 6.22 -26.05
C ASN A 84 1.37 7.72 -25.90
N ARG A 85 0.90 8.14 -24.72
CA ARG A 85 0.61 9.55 -24.40
C ARG A 85 -0.37 10.22 -25.37
N ALA A 86 -1.20 9.45 -26.09
CA ALA A 86 -2.07 9.99 -27.14
C ALA A 86 -2.94 11.15 -26.67
N PHE A 87 -3.45 11.10 -25.44
CA PHE A 87 -4.30 12.11 -24.81
C PHE A 87 -3.71 12.60 -23.47
N GLU A 88 -2.40 12.43 -23.23
CA GLU A 88 -1.73 12.92 -22.01
C GLU A 88 -2.03 14.40 -21.77
N ASN A 89 -2.37 14.81 -20.55
CA ASN A 89 -2.70 16.20 -20.17
C ASN A 89 -3.89 16.83 -20.94
N CYS A 90 -4.86 16.04 -21.43
CA CYS A 90 -6.13 16.59 -21.91
C CYS A 90 -7.04 16.96 -20.73
N THR A 91 -6.69 18.01 -19.99
CA THR A 91 -7.28 18.30 -18.66
C THR A 91 -8.77 18.64 -18.67
N ASN A 92 -9.35 19.10 -19.79
CA ASN A 92 -10.81 19.31 -19.92
C ASN A 92 -11.56 18.11 -20.53
N LEU A 93 -10.88 17.01 -20.83
CA LEU A 93 -11.51 15.82 -21.40
C LEU A 93 -12.39 15.15 -20.35
N THR A 94 -13.71 15.20 -20.55
CA THR A 94 -14.68 14.63 -19.59
C THR A 94 -15.17 13.25 -19.96
N SER A 95 -15.14 12.89 -21.24
CA SER A 95 -15.57 11.57 -21.73
C SER A 95 -14.79 11.09 -22.95
N VAL A 96 -14.52 9.78 -22.96
CA VAL A 96 -13.89 9.06 -24.06
C VAL A 96 -14.79 7.88 -24.43
N THR A 97 -15.27 7.84 -25.67
CA THR A 97 -16.01 6.69 -26.19
C THR A 97 -15.08 5.82 -27.04
N ILE A 98 -14.73 4.64 -26.53
CA ILE A 98 -13.90 3.65 -27.23
C ILE A 98 -14.83 2.56 -27.79
N LEU A 99 -14.99 2.47 -29.12
CA LEU A 99 -15.82 1.44 -29.76
C LEU A 99 -15.07 0.10 -29.94
N ASP A 100 -15.84 -0.98 -30.08
CA ASP A 100 -15.32 -2.33 -30.31
C ASP A 100 -14.44 -2.41 -31.56
N GLY A 101 -13.14 -2.59 -31.36
CA GLY A 101 -12.12 -2.56 -32.40
C GLY A 101 -10.74 -2.23 -31.85
N VAL A 102 -10.69 -1.39 -30.81
CA VAL A 102 -9.43 -1.06 -30.11
C VAL A 102 -8.92 -2.28 -29.36
N THR A 103 -7.69 -2.66 -29.65
CA THR A 103 -7.02 -3.81 -29.01
C THR A 103 -5.90 -3.40 -28.06
N GLU A 104 -5.35 -2.19 -28.23
CA GLU A 104 -4.22 -1.69 -27.48
C GLU A 104 -4.40 -0.22 -27.09
N ILE A 105 -4.20 0.06 -25.81
CA ILE A 105 -4.10 1.41 -25.24
C ILE A 105 -2.66 1.58 -24.73
N GLY A 106 -1.93 2.54 -25.29
CA GLY A 106 -0.52 2.76 -25.00
C GLY A 106 -0.24 3.30 -23.60
N ASN A 107 1.04 3.30 -23.23
CA ASN A 107 1.53 3.83 -21.96
C ASN A 107 1.18 5.32 -21.83
N ARG A 108 0.70 5.74 -20.65
CA ARG A 108 0.31 7.11 -20.35
C ARG A 108 -0.76 7.69 -21.31
N ALA A 109 -1.51 6.85 -22.02
CA ALA A 109 -2.41 7.30 -23.08
C ALA A 109 -3.41 8.37 -22.64
N PHE A 110 -3.92 8.29 -21.41
CA PHE A 110 -4.85 9.26 -20.81
C PHE A 110 -4.32 9.83 -19.49
N LYS A 111 -2.99 9.76 -19.27
CA LYS A 111 -2.34 10.33 -18.08
C LYS A 111 -2.74 11.80 -17.90
N ASP A 112 -3.04 12.19 -16.67
CA ASP A 112 -3.43 13.55 -16.28
C ASP A 112 -4.65 14.11 -17.05
N CYS A 113 -5.56 13.25 -17.51
CA CYS A 113 -6.90 13.68 -17.94
C CYS A 113 -7.76 13.93 -16.70
N THR A 114 -7.45 15.01 -15.97
CA THR A 114 -7.94 15.28 -14.61
C THR A 114 -9.47 15.40 -14.50
N ASN A 115 -10.16 15.78 -15.57
CA ASN A 115 -11.63 15.89 -15.61
C ASN A 115 -12.33 14.67 -16.23
N LEU A 116 -11.61 13.59 -16.57
CA LEU A 116 -12.20 12.39 -17.16
C LEU A 116 -13.07 11.68 -16.13
N LEU A 117 -14.40 11.72 -16.30
CA LEU A 117 -15.37 11.19 -15.34
C LEU A 117 -15.54 9.67 -15.45
N SER A 118 -15.52 9.18 -16.68
CA SER A 118 -15.70 7.77 -16.99
C SER A 118 -14.97 7.38 -18.27
N VAL A 119 -14.51 6.13 -18.31
CA VAL A 119 -14.00 5.50 -19.51
C VAL A 119 -14.63 4.11 -19.63
N THR A 120 -15.25 3.85 -20.77
CA THR A 120 -15.70 2.50 -21.12
C THR A 120 -14.60 1.83 -21.94
N ILE A 121 -13.98 0.81 -21.35
CA ILE A 121 -12.95 0.01 -22.01
C ILE A 121 -13.63 -1.23 -22.62
N PRO A 122 -13.72 -1.37 -23.95
CA PRO A 122 -14.43 -2.49 -24.57
C PRO A 122 -13.67 -3.82 -24.42
N ASP A 123 -14.40 -4.95 -24.51
CA ASP A 123 -13.84 -6.31 -24.39
C ASP A 123 -12.81 -6.68 -25.49
N SER A 124 -12.79 -5.88 -26.56
CA SER A 124 -11.79 -5.96 -27.62
C SER A 124 -10.39 -5.56 -27.15
N VAL A 125 -10.26 -4.74 -26.10
CA VAL A 125 -8.98 -4.31 -25.54
C VAL A 125 -8.26 -5.50 -24.88
N LYS A 126 -7.03 -5.76 -25.33
CA LYS A 126 -6.16 -6.84 -24.82
C LYS A 126 -4.98 -6.32 -24.03
N ASN A 127 -4.60 -5.06 -24.23
CA ASN A 127 -3.50 -4.43 -23.52
C ASN A 127 -3.86 -2.99 -23.13
N ILE A 128 -3.61 -2.66 -21.87
CA ILE A 128 -3.57 -1.29 -21.35
C ILE A 128 -2.15 -1.05 -20.86
N GLY A 129 -1.55 0.05 -21.29
CA GLY A 129 -0.19 0.44 -20.96
C GLY A 129 -0.02 0.81 -19.48
N MET A 130 1.25 0.95 -19.08
CA MET A 130 1.59 1.50 -17.77
C MET A 130 1.15 2.96 -17.69
N GLU A 131 0.71 3.38 -16.51
CA GLU A 131 0.32 4.78 -16.23
C GLU A 131 -0.81 5.32 -17.15
N SER A 132 -1.55 4.44 -17.85
CA SER A 132 -2.48 4.88 -18.90
C SER A 132 -3.59 5.80 -18.41
N PHE A 133 -4.01 5.71 -17.16
CA PHE A 133 -4.98 6.59 -16.51
C PHE A 133 -4.44 7.21 -15.21
N GLU A 134 -3.12 7.27 -15.05
CA GLU A 134 -2.50 7.93 -13.89
C GLU A 134 -2.98 9.38 -13.81
N GLY A 135 -3.34 9.86 -12.61
CA GLY A 135 -3.77 11.23 -12.39
C GLY A 135 -5.13 11.59 -12.99
N CYS A 136 -5.94 10.62 -13.42
CA CYS A 136 -7.35 10.83 -13.78
C CYS A 136 -8.19 11.08 -12.53
N THR A 137 -7.96 12.22 -11.86
CA THR A 137 -8.50 12.53 -10.52
C THR A 137 -10.02 12.59 -10.45
N SER A 138 -10.74 12.79 -11.55
CA SER A 138 -12.21 12.79 -11.60
C SER A 138 -12.83 11.43 -11.99
N LEU A 139 -12.03 10.41 -12.28
CA LEU A 139 -12.55 9.12 -12.73
C LEU A 139 -13.28 8.43 -11.58
N GLU A 140 -14.59 8.20 -11.72
CA GLU A 140 -15.41 7.69 -10.62
C GLU A 140 -15.50 6.16 -10.58
N SER A 141 -15.47 5.52 -11.77
CA SER A 141 -15.55 4.07 -11.88
C SER A 141 -14.81 3.54 -13.10
N VAL A 142 -14.32 2.31 -12.99
CA VAL A 142 -13.74 1.57 -14.10
C VAL A 142 -14.19 0.11 -14.10
N THR A 143 -14.43 -0.43 -15.29
CA THR A 143 -14.61 -1.87 -15.50
C THR A 143 -13.44 -2.37 -16.33
N ILE A 144 -12.66 -3.28 -15.74
CA ILE A 144 -11.55 -3.93 -16.41
C ILE A 144 -12.14 -5.05 -17.29
N PRO A 145 -11.89 -5.07 -18.62
CA PRO A 145 -12.53 -6.03 -19.51
C PRO A 145 -11.98 -7.45 -19.34
N GLU A 146 -12.78 -8.45 -19.70
CA GLU A 146 -12.41 -9.90 -19.66
C GLU A 146 -11.20 -10.23 -20.54
N GLY A 147 -10.91 -9.41 -21.55
CA GLY A 147 -9.78 -9.58 -22.45
C GLY A 147 -8.41 -9.23 -21.85
N LEU A 148 -8.36 -8.63 -20.67
CA LEU A 148 -7.13 -8.11 -20.08
C LEU A 148 -6.51 -9.09 -19.08
N ASN A 149 -5.28 -9.51 -19.34
CA ASN A 149 -4.58 -10.46 -18.46
C ASN A 149 -3.95 -9.81 -17.22
N LYS A 150 -3.70 -8.49 -17.27
CA LYS A 150 -2.94 -7.75 -16.25
C LYS A 150 -3.45 -6.33 -16.10
N ILE A 151 -3.51 -5.85 -14.87
CA ILE A 151 -3.59 -4.40 -14.60
C ILE A 151 -2.14 -3.94 -14.43
N ARG A 152 -1.64 -3.12 -15.36
CA ARG A 152 -0.22 -2.75 -15.41
C ARG A 152 0.15 -1.73 -14.35
N ALA A 153 1.46 -1.59 -14.14
CA ALA A 153 1.99 -0.68 -13.14
C ALA A 153 1.44 0.74 -13.28
N SER A 154 1.06 1.34 -12.14
CA SER A 154 0.49 2.68 -12.01
C SER A 154 -0.72 2.99 -12.91
N THR A 155 -1.44 1.99 -13.45
CA THR A 155 -2.49 2.22 -14.46
C THR A 155 -3.53 3.23 -13.99
N PHE A 156 -3.93 3.18 -12.71
CA PHE A 156 -4.91 4.09 -12.08
C PHE A 156 -4.33 4.84 -10.88
N GLU A 157 -3.01 4.96 -10.78
CA GLU A 157 -2.36 5.71 -9.69
C GLU A 157 -2.91 7.15 -9.61
N GLY A 158 -3.26 7.61 -8.41
CA GLY A 158 -3.79 8.95 -8.19
C GLY A 158 -5.19 9.21 -8.75
N CYS A 159 -5.96 8.18 -9.13
CA CYS A 159 -7.38 8.35 -9.45
C CYS A 159 -8.18 8.58 -8.16
N THR A 160 -8.06 9.78 -7.59
CA THR A 160 -8.51 10.09 -6.23
C THR A 160 -10.02 9.98 -6.01
N ASN A 161 -10.86 10.18 -7.04
CA ASN A 161 -12.32 10.01 -6.98
C ASN A 161 -12.80 8.61 -7.39
N LEU A 162 -11.89 7.66 -7.65
CA LEU A 162 -12.27 6.32 -8.08
C LEU A 162 -12.90 5.57 -6.91
N THR A 163 -14.21 5.36 -6.95
CA THR A 163 -14.97 4.70 -5.89
C THR A 163 -15.20 3.22 -6.16
N THR A 164 -15.35 2.83 -7.43
CA THR A 164 -15.67 1.45 -7.83
C THR A 164 -14.73 0.94 -8.92
N VAL A 165 -14.12 -0.21 -8.65
CA VAL A 165 -13.33 -0.98 -9.63
C VAL A 165 -13.95 -2.37 -9.80
N ARG A 166 -14.30 -2.74 -11.04
CA ARG A 166 -14.69 -4.12 -11.38
C ARG A 166 -13.55 -4.81 -12.09
N ILE A 167 -12.93 -5.79 -11.41
CA ILE A 167 -11.85 -6.62 -11.95
C ILE A 167 -12.46 -7.91 -12.50
N SER A 168 -12.27 -8.16 -13.79
CA SER A 168 -12.78 -9.36 -14.48
C SER A 168 -11.93 -10.61 -14.22
N GLU A 169 -12.49 -11.79 -14.49
CA GLU A 169 -11.83 -13.09 -14.26
C GLU A 169 -10.69 -13.40 -15.25
N GLY A 170 -10.53 -12.59 -16.29
CA GLY A 170 -9.35 -12.62 -17.16
C GLY A 170 -8.06 -12.11 -16.49
N VAL A 171 -8.15 -11.33 -15.41
CA VAL A 171 -6.99 -10.69 -14.78
C VAL A 171 -6.22 -11.68 -13.90
N THR A 172 -4.93 -11.85 -14.19
CA THR A 172 -4.04 -12.78 -13.49
C THR A 172 -3.02 -12.10 -12.57
N LEU A 173 -2.80 -10.80 -12.77
CA LEU A 173 -1.81 -10.00 -12.04
C LEU A 173 -2.26 -8.55 -11.93
N ILE A 174 -2.16 -8.00 -10.73
CA ILE A 174 -2.22 -6.58 -10.45
C ILE A 174 -0.79 -6.14 -10.19
N GLU A 175 -0.21 -5.35 -11.09
CA GLU A 175 1.20 -4.90 -10.98
C GLU A 175 1.34 -3.72 -10.02
N ASP A 176 2.59 -3.30 -9.81
CA ASP A 176 2.99 -2.32 -8.79
C ASP A 176 2.27 -0.97 -8.94
N ASP A 177 1.90 -0.36 -7.82
CA ASP A 177 1.25 0.95 -7.73
C ASP A 177 -0.08 1.09 -8.51
N ALA A 178 -0.66 -0.01 -9.02
CA ALA A 178 -1.78 0.03 -9.98
C ALA A 178 -2.99 0.89 -9.56
N PHE A 179 -3.31 0.95 -8.28
CA PHE A 179 -4.37 1.75 -7.66
C PHE A 179 -3.85 2.63 -6.50
N LYS A 180 -2.55 2.89 -6.45
CA LYS A 180 -1.95 3.71 -5.39
C LYS A 180 -2.60 5.09 -5.34
N GLY A 181 -2.91 5.57 -4.14
CA GLY A 181 -3.53 6.87 -3.94
C GLY A 181 -4.95 6.99 -4.49
N CYS A 182 -5.64 5.89 -4.79
CA CYS A 182 -7.09 5.88 -5.03
C CYS A 182 -7.85 6.13 -3.72
N THR A 183 -7.77 7.35 -3.20
CA THR A 183 -8.20 7.73 -1.85
C THR A 183 -9.70 7.61 -1.60
N SER A 184 -10.54 7.53 -2.64
CA SER A 184 -12.00 7.31 -2.53
C SER A 184 -12.44 5.87 -2.80
N LEU A 185 -11.54 4.94 -3.10
CA LEU A 185 -11.89 3.56 -3.34
C LEU A 185 -12.40 2.93 -2.04
N ASP A 186 -13.67 2.53 -1.99
CA ASP A 186 -14.31 2.07 -0.74
C ASP A 186 -14.16 0.57 -0.49
N SER A 187 -14.09 -0.22 -1.56
CA SER A 187 -14.05 -1.67 -1.53
C SER A 187 -13.49 -2.23 -2.82
N VAL A 188 -12.86 -3.40 -2.73
CA VAL A 188 -12.39 -4.13 -3.91
C VAL A 188 -12.59 -5.64 -3.74
N THR A 189 -13.02 -6.28 -4.82
CA THR A 189 -13.05 -7.75 -4.94
C THR A 189 -11.95 -8.18 -5.90
N ILE A 190 -10.98 -8.93 -5.39
CA ILE A 190 -9.89 -9.51 -6.17
C ILE A 190 -10.33 -10.92 -6.62
N PRO A 191 -10.49 -11.18 -7.92
CA PRO A 191 -11.00 -12.46 -8.40
C PRO A 191 -9.97 -13.58 -8.24
N LYS A 192 -10.44 -14.83 -8.17
CA LYS A 192 -9.60 -16.03 -7.98
C LYS A 192 -8.55 -16.26 -9.06
N SER A 193 -8.73 -15.64 -10.22
CA SER A 193 -7.80 -15.66 -11.35
C SER A 193 -6.52 -14.88 -11.06
N VAL A 194 -6.58 -13.89 -10.17
CA VAL A 194 -5.41 -13.13 -9.74
C VAL A 194 -4.50 -14.04 -8.92
N THR A 195 -3.22 -14.05 -9.27
CA THR A 195 -2.19 -14.83 -8.57
C THR A 195 -1.33 -13.96 -7.67
N ALA A 196 -1.13 -12.69 -8.03
CA ALA A 196 -0.34 -11.76 -7.23
C ALA A 196 -0.93 -10.35 -7.23
N ILE A 197 -0.77 -9.70 -6.08
CA ILE A 197 -0.97 -8.26 -5.87
C ILE A 197 0.43 -7.65 -5.70
N GLY A 198 0.82 -6.78 -6.62
CA GLY A 198 2.14 -6.17 -6.71
C GLY A 198 2.44 -5.15 -5.61
N ASN A 199 3.67 -4.64 -5.62
CA ASN A 199 4.14 -3.70 -4.60
C ASN A 199 3.29 -2.44 -4.59
N SER A 200 2.90 -1.95 -3.42
CA SER A 200 2.12 -0.71 -3.27
C SER A 200 0.81 -0.65 -4.08
N ALA A 201 0.27 -1.79 -4.55
CA ALA A 201 -0.83 -1.79 -5.52
C ALA A 201 -2.07 -1.02 -5.06
N TYR A 202 -2.36 -0.99 -3.76
CA TYR A 202 -3.43 -0.22 -3.11
C TYR A 202 -2.89 0.70 -2.00
N ASN A 203 -1.60 1.07 -2.05
CA ASN A 203 -1.01 1.96 -1.06
C ASN A 203 -1.77 3.30 -1.02
N ASP A 204 -2.02 3.81 0.18
CA ASP A 204 -2.77 5.05 0.45
C ASP A 204 -4.19 5.06 -0.14
N CYS A 205 -4.83 3.91 -0.34
CA CYS A 205 -6.27 3.80 -0.53
C CYS A 205 -7.01 4.06 0.80
N THR A 206 -6.98 5.31 1.27
CA THR A 206 -7.38 5.68 2.64
C THR A 206 -8.86 5.47 2.96
N SER A 207 -9.76 5.40 1.97
CA SER A 207 -11.19 5.09 2.16
C SER A 207 -11.53 3.60 2.04
N LEU A 208 -10.55 2.74 1.74
CA LEU A 208 -10.77 1.32 1.52
C LEU A 208 -11.16 0.65 2.83
N THR A 209 -12.42 0.26 2.96
CA THR A 209 -12.99 -0.33 4.18
C THR A 209 -12.88 -1.85 4.21
N SER A 210 -12.93 -2.48 3.04
CA SER A 210 -12.91 -3.93 2.91
C SER A 210 -12.22 -4.41 1.64
N VAL A 211 -11.47 -5.49 1.77
CA VAL A 211 -10.82 -6.19 0.66
C VAL A 211 -11.24 -7.66 0.69
N THR A 212 -11.91 -8.10 -0.37
CA THR A 212 -12.26 -9.51 -0.57
C THR A 212 -11.27 -10.13 -1.55
N ILE A 213 -10.39 -11.00 -1.06
CA ILE A 213 -9.42 -11.72 -1.87
C ILE A 213 -9.88 -13.17 -2.02
N GLN A 214 -10.21 -13.59 -3.24
CA GLN A 214 -10.69 -14.94 -3.50
C GLN A 214 -9.56 -15.99 -3.51
N ASP A 215 -9.92 -17.25 -3.26
CA ASP A 215 -9.00 -18.39 -3.26
C ASP A 215 -8.34 -18.55 -4.64
N GLY A 216 -7.04 -18.30 -4.71
CA GLY A 216 -6.25 -18.25 -5.95
C GLY A 216 -5.08 -17.30 -5.88
N VAL A 217 -5.22 -16.21 -5.10
CA VAL A 217 -4.11 -15.30 -4.82
C VAL A 217 -3.09 -15.99 -3.92
N ILE A 218 -1.82 -15.96 -4.35
CA ILE A 218 -0.70 -16.61 -3.66
C ILE A 218 0.28 -15.60 -3.04
N TRP A 219 0.34 -14.37 -3.56
CA TRP A 219 1.24 -13.31 -3.09
C TRP A 219 0.52 -11.98 -2.85
N ILE A 220 0.72 -11.41 -1.66
CA ILE A 220 0.61 -9.96 -1.39
C ILE A 220 2.03 -9.46 -1.21
N GLN A 221 2.48 -8.59 -2.11
CA GLN A 221 3.84 -8.03 -2.08
C GLN A 221 3.96 -6.83 -1.12
N ASP A 222 5.13 -6.21 -1.12
CA ASP A 222 5.49 -5.17 -0.17
C ASP A 222 4.58 -3.94 -0.32
N ASP A 223 4.21 -3.33 0.80
CA ASP A 223 3.40 -2.11 0.87
C ASP A 223 2.00 -2.19 0.20
N ALA A 224 1.55 -3.38 -0.22
CA ALA A 224 0.37 -3.54 -1.08
C ALA A 224 -0.91 -2.84 -0.56
N PHE A 225 -1.12 -2.81 0.76
CA PHE A 225 -2.22 -2.08 1.43
C PHE A 225 -1.70 -1.11 2.50
N ASN A 226 -0.43 -0.68 2.41
CA ASN A 226 0.15 0.29 3.32
C ASN A 226 -0.68 1.60 3.30
N GLY A 227 -1.00 2.16 4.46
CA GLY A 227 -1.75 3.41 4.57
C GLY A 227 -3.24 3.29 4.24
N CYS A 228 -3.79 2.08 4.11
CA CYS A 228 -5.24 1.86 4.03
C CYS A 228 -5.89 2.10 5.41
N THR A 229 -5.91 3.35 5.87
CA THR A 229 -6.28 3.74 7.24
C THR A 229 -7.71 3.38 7.64
N SER A 230 -8.62 3.22 6.68
CA SER A 230 -10.02 2.83 6.92
C SER A 230 -10.26 1.32 6.79
N LEU A 231 -9.24 0.51 6.50
CA LEU A 231 -9.40 -0.93 6.27
C LEU A 231 -9.76 -1.63 7.58
N GLU A 232 -11.02 -2.05 7.72
CA GLU A 232 -11.52 -2.70 8.94
C GLU A 232 -11.29 -4.21 8.92
N SER A 233 -11.34 -4.81 7.72
CA SER A 233 -11.21 -6.25 7.52
C SER A 233 -10.54 -6.60 6.20
N VAL A 234 -9.69 -7.63 6.26
CA VAL A 234 -9.11 -8.28 5.08
C VAL A 234 -9.36 -9.78 5.17
N THR A 235 -9.95 -10.36 4.13
CA THR A 235 -10.04 -11.82 4.00
C THR A 235 -8.82 -12.30 3.24
N ILE A 236 -7.85 -12.88 3.95
CA ILE A 236 -6.65 -13.44 3.33
C ILE A 236 -6.92 -14.91 2.93
N PRO A 237 -6.72 -15.31 1.66
CA PRO A 237 -7.08 -16.63 1.16
C PRO A 237 -6.14 -17.73 1.68
N LYS A 238 -6.67 -18.95 1.78
CA LYS A 238 -5.91 -20.11 2.29
C LYS A 238 -4.70 -20.49 1.43
N SER A 239 -4.74 -20.12 0.15
CA SER A 239 -3.69 -20.37 -0.83
C SER A 239 -2.45 -19.50 -0.62
N MET A 240 -2.52 -18.46 0.21
CA MET A 240 -1.42 -17.51 0.38
C MET A 240 -0.20 -18.13 1.03
N ILE A 241 0.98 -17.84 0.49
CA ILE A 241 2.26 -18.33 1.02
C ILE A 241 3.09 -17.25 1.71
N GLU A 242 2.83 -15.97 1.40
CA GLU A 242 3.62 -14.85 1.88
C GLU A 242 2.79 -13.56 1.97
N ILE A 243 3.06 -12.77 3.01
CA ILE A 243 2.61 -11.39 3.22
C ILE A 243 3.88 -10.54 3.24
N GLY A 244 4.04 -9.64 2.27
CA GLY A 244 5.23 -8.81 2.09
C GLY A 244 5.51 -7.83 3.22
N ASN A 245 6.65 -7.16 3.13
CA ASN A 245 7.06 -6.10 4.07
C ASN A 245 6.04 -4.97 4.05
N SER A 246 5.69 -4.41 5.21
CA SER A 246 4.73 -3.29 5.32
C SER A 246 3.36 -3.52 4.65
N ALA A 247 2.99 -4.76 4.30
CA ALA A 247 1.82 -5.03 3.46
C ALA A 247 0.51 -4.43 4.01
N PHE A 248 0.37 -4.35 5.34
CA PHE A 248 -0.75 -3.70 6.03
C PHE A 248 -0.25 -2.64 7.04
N ASN A 249 0.92 -2.04 6.80
CA ASN A 249 1.43 -0.95 7.64
C ASN A 249 0.42 0.22 7.67
N ASP A 250 0.23 0.83 8.84
CA ASP A 250 -0.70 1.93 9.09
C ASP A 250 -2.16 1.67 8.66
N CYS A 251 -2.59 0.40 8.61
CA CYS A 251 -4.01 0.03 8.54
C CYS A 251 -4.68 0.27 9.91
N THR A 252 -4.84 1.54 10.29
CA THR A 252 -5.21 1.97 11.65
C THR A 252 -6.60 1.51 12.11
N SER A 253 -7.50 1.15 11.18
CA SER A 253 -8.85 0.63 11.49
C SER A 253 -8.95 -0.89 11.50
N LEU A 254 -7.87 -1.62 11.17
CA LEU A 254 -7.89 -3.07 11.05
C LEU A 254 -8.06 -3.70 12.43
N THR A 255 -9.16 -4.42 12.65
CA THR A 255 -9.53 -4.92 13.99
C THR A 255 -9.08 -6.36 14.24
N SER A 256 -9.03 -7.18 13.20
CA SER A 256 -8.61 -8.59 13.32
C SER A 256 -7.97 -9.09 12.04
N VAL A 257 -7.01 -10.00 12.19
CA VAL A 257 -6.34 -10.67 11.07
C VAL A 257 -6.26 -12.16 11.34
N ILE A 258 -6.66 -12.95 10.33
CA ILE A 258 -6.44 -14.40 10.30
C ILE A 258 -5.35 -14.67 9.26
N ILE A 259 -4.15 -15.01 9.74
CA ILE A 259 -3.04 -15.34 8.85
C ILE A 259 -3.23 -16.79 8.35
N PRO A 260 -3.17 -17.04 7.02
CA PRO A 260 -3.41 -18.37 6.46
C PRO A 260 -2.34 -19.42 6.81
N ASP A 261 -2.76 -20.68 6.93
CA ASP A 261 -1.89 -21.84 7.25
C ASP A 261 -0.73 -22.08 6.24
N GLY A 262 -0.76 -21.46 5.06
CA GLY A 262 0.34 -21.50 4.09
C GLY A 262 1.51 -20.57 4.42
N VAL A 263 1.27 -19.52 5.22
CA VAL A 263 2.26 -18.47 5.51
C VAL A 263 3.34 -19.02 6.45
N THR A 264 4.60 -18.88 6.07
CA THR A 264 5.74 -19.36 6.87
C THR A 264 6.52 -18.27 7.58
N GLU A 265 6.32 -17.01 7.18
CA GLU A 265 6.97 -15.84 7.73
C GLU A 265 6.02 -14.65 7.70
N ILE A 266 5.99 -13.89 8.78
CA ILE A 266 5.40 -12.55 8.82
C ILE A 266 6.57 -11.60 8.60
N GLN A 267 6.57 -10.85 7.50
CA GLN A 267 7.68 -9.99 7.12
C GLN A 267 7.79 -8.74 8.01
N ASP A 268 8.83 -7.94 7.77
CA ASP A 268 9.09 -6.72 8.54
C ASP A 268 7.94 -5.71 8.33
N ASP A 269 7.57 -5.00 9.39
CA ASP A 269 6.53 -3.95 9.39
C ASP A 269 5.12 -4.37 8.92
N ALA A 270 4.87 -5.68 8.71
CA ALA A 270 3.66 -6.17 8.04
C ALA A 270 2.33 -5.65 8.61
N PHE A 271 2.24 -5.45 9.92
CA PHE A 271 1.10 -4.87 10.64
C PHE A 271 1.54 -3.73 11.58
N ASN A 272 2.64 -3.05 11.26
CA ASN A 272 3.09 -1.88 12.01
C ASN A 272 1.99 -0.79 11.97
N GLY A 273 1.71 -0.15 13.10
CA GLY A 273 0.75 0.95 13.17
C GLY A 273 -0.72 0.52 13.04
N CYS A 274 -1.03 -0.79 13.07
CA CYS A 274 -2.42 -1.27 13.13
C CYS A 274 -3.02 -1.01 14.53
N THR A 275 -3.27 0.25 14.87
CA THR A 275 -3.63 0.68 16.22
C THR A 275 -4.93 0.10 16.74
N SER A 276 -5.87 -0.27 15.86
CA SER A 276 -7.15 -0.90 16.23
C SER A 276 -7.10 -2.43 16.26
N LEU A 277 -5.94 -3.05 15.99
CA LEU A 277 -5.82 -4.51 15.89
C LEU A 277 -5.94 -5.16 17.27
N GLU A 278 -7.09 -5.76 17.54
CA GLU A 278 -7.40 -6.38 18.84
C GLU A 278 -6.90 -7.82 18.93
N SER A 279 -6.87 -8.53 17.80
CA SER A 279 -6.50 -9.94 17.74
C SER A 279 -5.85 -10.35 16.43
N VAL A 280 -4.88 -11.26 16.53
CA VAL A 280 -4.19 -11.87 15.39
C VAL A 280 -4.12 -13.37 15.58
N THR A 281 -4.60 -14.13 14.59
CA THR A 281 -4.41 -15.58 14.55
C THR A 281 -3.16 -15.90 13.74
N ILE A 282 -2.09 -16.34 14.43
CA ILE A 282 -0.82 -16.77 13.81
C ILE A 282 -0.82 -18.31 13.66
N PRO A 283 -0.73 -18.85 12.43
CA PRO A 283 -0.84 -20.28 12.19
C PRO A 283 0.47 -21.02 12.53
N LYS A 284 0.35 -22.33 12.76
CA LYS A 284 1.47 -23.23 13.14
C LYS A 284 2.54 -23.39 12.06
N SER A 285 2.31 -22.89 10.86
CA SER A 285 3.26 -22.84 9.75
C SER A 285 4.32 -21.76 9.93
N VAL A 286 4.01 -20.68 10.69
CA VAL A 286 4.91 -19.53 10.84
C VAL A 286 6.15 -19.92 11.65
N LYS A 287 7.32 -19.58 11.09
CA LYS A 287 8.66 -19.86 11.66
C LYS A 287 9.37 -18.59 12.12
N LYS A 288 9.04 -17.44 11.53
CA LYS A 288 9.65 -16.14 11.84
C LYS A 288 8.59 -15.04 11.87
N ILE A 289 8.71 -14.16 12.86
CA ILE A 289 8.03 -12.87 12.93
C ILE A 289 9.10 -11.80 12.68
N GLY A 290 8.87 -10.94 11.69
CA GLY A 290 9.78 -9.89 11.25
C GLY A 290 9.97 -8.79 12.28
N ASN A 291 10.86 -7.86 11.94
CA ASN A 291 11.13 -6.66 12.71
C ASN A 291 9.94 -5.73 12.63
N PHE A 292 9.61 -5.05 13.73
CA PHE A 292 8.45 -4.13 13.80
C PHE A 292 7.09 -4.71 13.35
N ALA A 293 6.97 -6.04 13.18
CA ALA A 293 5.81 -6.64 12.52
C ALA A 293 4.46 -6.28 13.14
N PHE A 294 4.41 -6.03 14.45
CA PHE A 294 3.25 -5.55 15.21
C PHE A 294 3.59 -4.31 16.05
N TYR A 295 4.59 -3.52 15.63
CA TYR A 295 4.94 -2.26 16.29
C TYR A 295 3.71 -1.35 16.37
N GLU A 296 3.48 -0.72 17.52
CA GLU A 296 2.34 0.18 17.76
C GLU A 296 0.94 -0.43 17.51
N CYS A 297 0.81 -1.77 17.56
CA CYS A 297 -0.49 -2.44 17.70
C CYS A 297 -1.07 -2.22 19.11
N THR A 298 -1.48 -0.99 19.40
CA THR A 298 -1.83 -0.51 20.75
C THR A 298 -3.09 -1.16 21.32
N SER A 299 -4.01 -1.65 20.48
CA SER A 299 -5.21 -2.38 20.92
C SER A 299 -5.02 -3.89 21.06
N LEU A 300 -3.84 -4.44 20.71
CA LEU A 300 -3.61 -5.88 20.72
C LEU A 300 -3.57 -6.40 22.16
N THR A 301 -4.62 -7.11 22.59
CA THR A 301 -4.77 -7.56 23.99
C THR A 301 -4.06 -8.87 24.28
N SER A 302 -3.98 -9.75 23.28
CA SER A 302 -3.31 -11.05 23.39
C SER A 302 -2.78 -11.51 22.03
N VAL A 303 -1.65 -12.22 22.05
CA VAL A 303 -1.09 -12.89 20.87
C VAL A 303 -0.66 -14.30 21.25
N THR A 304 -1.17 -15.29 20.52
CA THR A 304 -0.69 -16.67 20.65
C THR A 304 0.39 -16.91 19.62
N ILE A 305 1.65 -16.84 20.05
CA ILE A 305 2.79 -17.14 19.17
C ILE A 305 2.96 -18.68 19.10
N PRO A 306 2.89 -19.29 17.90
CA PRO A 306 2.92 -20.75 17.78
C PRO A 306 4.32 -21.30 18.06
N LYS A 307 4.38 -22.55 18.58
CA LYS A 307 5.64 -23.26 18.92
C LYS A 307 6.62 -23.44 17.75
N SER A 308 6.12 -23.31 16.52
CA SER A 308 6.90 -23.34 15.28
C SER A 308 7.83 -22.14 15.15
N VAL A 309 7.48 -20.99 15.74
CA VAL A 309 8.28 -19.76 15.66
C VAL A 309 9.64 -19.97 16.34
N LYS A 310 10.70 -19.62 15.60
CA LYS A 310 12.11 -19.71 16.03
C LYS A 310 12.76 -18.35 16.20
N LYS A 311 12.21 -17.31 15.56
CA LYS A 311 12.71 -15.93 15.65
C LYS A 311 11.55 -14.95 15.73
N ILE A 312 11.66 -14.01 16.66
CA ILE A 312 10.83 -12.82 16.77
C ILE A 312 11.79 -11.64 16.55
N GLY A 313 11.49 -10.76 15.60
CA GLY A 313 12.35 -9.66 15.21
C GLY A 313 12.46 -8.56 16.25
N TYR A 314 13.41 -7.65 16.04
CA TYR A 314 13.57 -6.50 16.92
C TYR A 314 12.33 -5.60 16.87
N SER A 315 11.95 -5.04 18.01
CA SER A 315 10.75 -4.20 18.18
C SER A 315 9.42 -4.81 17.70
N ALA A 316 9.34 -6.14 17.47
CA ALA A 316 8.17 -6.75 16.83
C ALA A 316 6.83 -6.50 17.54
N PHE A 317 6.82 -6.36 18.87
CA PHE A 317 5.64 -6.04 19.68
C PHE A 317 5.85 -4.77 20.52
N ASN A 318 6.77 -3.89 20.11
CA ASN A 318 7.04 -2.65 20.82
C ASN A 318 5.80 -1.73 20.75
N ARG A 319 5.47 -1.08 21.87
CA ARG A 319 4.27 -0.25 22.06
C ARG A 319 2.94 -1.00 21.86
N CYS A 320 2.89 -2.32 21.99
CA CYS A 320 1.64 -3.06 22.19
C CYS A 320 1.09 -2.80 23.61
N THR A 321 0.61 -1.58 23.86
CA THR A 321 0.28 -1.08 25.20
C THR A 321 -0.86 -1.83 25.88
N SER A 322 -1.76 -2.46 25.14
CA SER A 322 -2.85 -3.29 25.68
C SER A 322 -2.50 -4.77 25.87
N LEU A 323 -1.29 -5.21 25.49
CA LEU A 323 -0.92 -6.62 25.53
C LEU A 323 -0.81 -7.12 26.98
N LEU A 324 -1.71 -7.99 27.41
CA LEU A 324 -1.81 -8.44 28.80
C LEU A 324 -0.84 -9.57 29.15
N THR A 325 -0.66 -10.50 28.20
CA THR A 325 0.18 -11.70 28.37
C THR A 325 0.84 -12.05 27.04
N VAL A 326 2.04 -12.63 27.13
CA VAL A 326 2.71 -13.24 25.98
C VAL A 326 3.37 -14.55 26.39
N THR A 327 3.20 -15.58 25.56
CA THR A 327 3.95 -16.84 25.68
C THR A 327 5.01 -16.87 24.60
N ILE A 328 6.28 -16.81 25.01
CA ILE A 328 7.41 -16.93 24.08
C ILE A 328 7.61 -18.43 23.79
N PRO A 329 7.66 -18.86 22.52
CA PRO A 329 7.74 -20.28 22.18
C PRO A 329 9.14 -20.86 22.42
N ASP A 330 9.20 -22.14 22.82
CA ASP A 330 10.44 -22.87 23.17
C ASP A 330 11.54 -22.86 22.09
N GLY A 331 11.16 -22.58 20.85
CA GLY A 331 12.07 -22.47 19.72
C GLY A 331 12.91 -21.18 19.68
N VAL A 332 12.51 -20.15 20.42
CA VAL A 332 13.18 -18.84 20.42
C VAL A 332 14.45 -18.90 21.25
N LYS A 333 15.56 -18.43 20.66
CA LYS A 333 16.88 -18.37 21.31
C LYS A 333 17.21 -17.00 21.89
N ASN A 334 16.75 -15.94 21.23
CA ASN A 334 17.00 -14.56 21.62
C ASN A 334 15.67 -13.82 21.69
N ILE A 335 15.44 -13.10 22.79
CA ILE A 335 14.44 -12.04 22.84
C ILE A 335 15.18 -10.78 22.37
N ASP A 336 14.89 -10.37 21.15
CA ASP A 336 15.68 -9.37 20.42
C ASP A 336 15.45 -7.94 20.96
N THR A 337 16.25 -6.99 20.50
CA THR A 337 16.22 -5.60 20.97
C THR A 337 14.80 -5.02 20.95
N ALA A 338 14.38 -4.43 22.08
CA ALA A 338 13.09 -3.78 22.26
C ALA A 338 11.84 -4.61 21.89
N THR A 339 11.92 -5.95 21.79
CA THR A 339 10.83 -6.81 21.29
C THR A 339 9.47 -6.53 21.94
N PHE A 340 9.42 -6.33 23.26
CA PHE A 340 8.22 -6.03 24.05
C PHE A 340 8.29 -4.68 24.76
N ARG A 341 9.15 -3.76 24.29
CA ARG A 341 9.30 -2.43 24.87
C ARG A 341 7.94 -1.72 24.92
N HIS A 342 7.67 -1.02 26.02
CA HIS A 342 6.43 -0.29 26.29
C HIS A 342 5.13 -1.12 26.15
N CYS A 343 5.20 -2.45 26.31
CA CYS A 343 4.01 -3.27 26.57
C CYS A 343 3.51 -3.01 28.01
N SER A 344 2.94 -1.84 28.24
CA SER A 344 2.66 -1.32 29.58
C SER A 344 1.58 -2.10 30.35
N SER A 345 0.69 -2.81 29.67
CA SER A 345 -0.30 -3.71 30.29
C SER A 345 0.21 -5.14 30.52
N LEU A 346 1.44 -5.47 30.12
CA LEU A 346 1.96 -6.82 30.23
C LEU A 346 2.18 -7.20 31.70
N THR A 347 1.39 -8.14 32.22
CA THR A 347 1.41 -8.50 33.65
C THR A 347 2.37 -9.64 33.98
N SER A 348 2.61 -10.52 33.01
CA SER A 348 3.48 -11.68 33.12
C SER A 348 4.07 -12.05 31.76
N VAL A 349 5.28 -12.60 31.79
CA VAL A 349 5.94 -13.20 30.62
C VAL A 349 6.52 -14.55 31.00
N THR A 350 6.27 -15.56 30.16
CA THR A 350 6.94 -16.86 30.28
C THR A 350 8.12 -16.90 29.31
N ILE A 351 9.33 -16.93 29.85
CA ILE A 351 10.59 -17.06 29.10
C ILE A 351 10.98 -18.55 29.09
N PRO A 352 11.06 -19.22 27.93
CA PRO A 352 11.35 -20.65 27.88
C PRO A 352 12.83 -20.96 28.10
N ASP A 353 13.14 -22.16 28.60
CA ASP A 353 14.50 -22.64 28.94
C ASP A 353 15.50 -22.56 27.78
N GLY A 354 14.99 -22.52 26.54
CA GLY A 354 15.82 -22.43 25.34
C GLY A 354 16.44 -21.05 25.08
N VAL A 355 16.00 -19.99 25.77
CA VAL A 355 16.47 -18.61 25.60
C VAL A 355 17.86 -18.43 26.20
N THR A 356 18.78 -17.88 25.42
CA THR A 356 20.16 -17.58 25.82
C THR A 356 20.45 -16.09 25.94
N VAL A 357 19.65 -15.23 25.30
CA VAL A 357 19.84 -13.78 25.29
C VAL A 357 18.50 -13.07 25.49
N ILE A 358 18.47 -12.11 26.40
CA ILE A 358 17.43 -11.08 26.51
C ILE A 358 18.11 -9.77 26.15
N ASP A 359 17.80 -9.16 25.02
CA ASP A 359 18.58 -8.04 24.50
C ASP A 359 18.16 -6.68 25.09
N THR A 360 18.86 -5.64 24.66
CA THR A 360 18.71 -4.25 25.06
C THR A 360 17.25 -3.80 24.93
N LEU A 361 16.73 -3.16 25.98
CA LEU A 361 15.36 -2.63 26.06
C LEU A 361 14.23 -3.67 25.88
N ALA A 362 14.50 -4.98 25.87
CA ALA A 362 13.54 -6.02 25.47
C ALA A 362 12.16 -5.92 26.15
N PHE A 363 12.11 -5.55 27.44
CA PHE A 363 10.90 -5.33 28.23
C PHE A 363 10.88 -3.93 28.87
N GLN A 364 11.65 -2.97 28.34
CA GLN A 364 11.70 -1.62 28.93
C GLN A 364 10.28 -1.02 28.98
N GLY A 365 9.90 -0.45 30.13
CA GLY A 365 8.62 0.23 30.29
C GLY A 365 7.40 -0.69 30.36
N CYS A 366 7.59 -2.00 30.58
CA CYS A 366 6.51 -2.92 30.95
C CYS A 366 6.04 -2.66 32.40
N THR A 367 5.38 -1.52 32.62
CA THR A 367 5.03 -1.02 33.95
C THR A 367 4.11 -1.93 34.76
N SER A 368 3.28 -2.76 34.10
CA SER A 368 2.41 -3.74 34.79
C SER A 368 3.09 -5.08 35.09
N LEU A 369 4.33 -5.30 34.64
CA LEU A 369 5.01 -6.58 34.81
C LEU A 369 5.38 -6.78 36.27
N THR A 370 4.79 -7.78 36.92
CA THR A 370 4.96 -8.00 38.36
C THR A 370 6.03 -9.03 38.70
N SER A 371 6.24 -10.00 37.81
CA SER A 371 7.20 -11.08 38.01
C SER A 371 7.77 -11.56 36.69
N VAL A 372 9.02 -12.02 36.75
CA VAL A 372 9.71 -12.67 35.64
C VAL A 372 10.54 -13.83 36.19
N THR A 373 10.53 -14.96 35.49
CA THR A 373 11.48 -16.05 35.74
C THR A 373 12.48 -16.06 34.61
N ILE A 374 13.75 -15.83 34.94
CA ILE A 374 14.86 -15.91 33.98
C ILE A 374 15.42 -17.34 34.02
N PRO A 375 15.40 -18.10 32.93
CA PRO A 375 15.97 -19.44 32.89
C PRO A 375 17.48 -19.43 33.17
N ASP A 376 17.99 -20.50 33.80
CA ASP A 376 19.41 -20.60 34.16
C ASP A 376 20.34 -20.59 32.91
N GLY A 377 19.82 -20.91 31.72
CA GLY A 377 20.55 -20.90 30.44
C GLY A 377 20.72 -19.52 29.78
N VAL A 378 20.13 -18.46 30.35
CA VAL A 378 20.33 -17.08 29.87
C VAL A 378 21.75 -16.61 30.21
N LYS A 379 22.48 -16.19 29.18
CA LYS A 379 23.89 -15.78 29.24
C LYS A 379 24.08 -14.27 29.20
N ASN A 380 23.15 -13.56 28.57
CA ASN A 380 23.21 -12.12 28.42
C ASN A 380 21.83 -11.49 28.66
N ILE A 381 21.83 -10.39 29.41
CA ILE A 381 20.70 -9.50 29.60
C ILE A 381 21.18 -8.11 29.18
N GLY A 382 20.61 -7.53 28.13
CA GLY A 382 21.04 -6.27 27.56
C GLY A 382 20.73 -5.07 28.45
N ALA A 383 21.31 -3.92 28.11
CA ALA A 383 21.12 -2.69 28.86
C ALA A 383 19.63 -2.30 28.88
N CYS A 384 19.16 -1.81 30.03
CA CYS A 384 17.80 -1.35 30.24
C CYS A 384 16.71 -2.38 29.86
N ALA A 385 17.03 -3.68 29.79
CA ALA A 385 16.09 -4.71 29.36
C ALA A 385 14.79 -4.74 30.19
N PHE A 386 14.86 -4.37 31.47
CA PHE A 386 13.71 -4.27 32.38
C PHE A 386 13.58 -2.88 33.01
N ASP A 387 14.26 -1.87 32.45
CA ASP A 387 14.17 -0.49 32.93
C ASP A 387 12.72 0.01 32.81
N GLY A 388 12.26 0.83 33.77
CA GLY A 388 10.86 1.27 33.81
C GLY A 388 9.81 0.19 34.11
N CYS A 389 10.19 -1.07 34.40
CA CYS A 389 9.26 -2.09 34.93
C CYS A 389 8.95 -1.82 36.41
N THR A 390 8.17 -0.78 36.69
CA THR A 390 7.99 -0.21 38.03
C THR A 390 7.33 -1.14 39.05
N ASN A 391 6.56 -2.14 38.62
CA ASN A 391 5.92 -3.13 39.49
C ASN A 391 6.70 -4.45 39.60
N LEU A 392 7.87 -4.57 38.95
CA LEU A 392 8.60 -5.84 38.87
C LEU A 392 9.27 -6.16 40.21
N ALA A 393 8.87 -7.26 40.81
CA ALA A 393 9.52 -7.77 42.02
C ALA A 393 10.98 -8.16 41.74
N PRO A 394 11.89 -8.08 42.74
CA PRO A 394 13.24 -8.58 42.60
C PRO A 394 13.27 -10.05 42.13
N PHE A 395 14.08 -10.35 41.12
CA PHE A 395 14.22 -11.69 40.55
C PHE A 395 15.66 -12.18 40.59
N LYS A 396 15.83 -13.50 40.46
CA LYS A 396 17.14 -14.16 40.42
C LYS A 396 17.78 -13.92 39.05
N ILE A 397 19.01 -13.42 39.06
CA ILE A 397 19.85 -13.37 37.86
C ILE A 397 20.63 -14.69 37.74
N PRO A 398 20.66 -15.34 36.56
CA PRO A 398 21.46 -16.54 36.34
C PRO A 398 22.94 -16.30 36.57
N LYS A 399 23.66 -17.32 37.04
CA LYS A 399 25.10 -17.23 37.33
C LYS A 399 25.95 -16.94 36.09
N GLU A 400 25.45 -17.33 34.91
CA GLU A 400 26.12 -17.11 33.63
C GLU A 400 26.11 -15.64 33.19
N VAL A 401 25.21 -14.81 33.74
CA VAL A 401 25.19 -13.35 33.54
C VAL A 401 26.20 -12.73 34.52
N SER A 402 27.49 -12.78 34.17
CA SER A 402 28.59 -12.56 35.13
C SER A 402 29.24 -11.16 35.11
N ASP A 403 28.78 -10.21 34.30
CA ASP A 403 29.36 -8.86 34.29
C ASP A 403 28.61 -7.91 35.24
N LYS A 404 29.35 -7.28 36.15
CA LYS A 404 28.87 -6.30 37.13
C LYS A 404 28.23 -5.07 36.43
N THR A 405 28.74 -4.72 35.25
CA THR A 405 28.24 -3.64 34.39
C THR A 405 26.83 -3.93 33.88
N THR A 406 26.57 -5.19 33.51
CA THR A 406 25.24 -5.68 33.11
C THR A 406 24.24 -5.60 34.26
N MET A 407 24.67 -5.86 35.50
CA MET A 407 23.79 -5.82 36.68
C MET A 407 23.33 -4.40 37.04
N ASP A 408 24.19 -3.39 36.85
CA ASP A 408 23.85 -1.99 37.07
C ASP A 408 22.96 -1.43 35.93
N MET A 409 23.22 -1.84 34.67
CA MET A 409 22.44 -1.45 33.49
C MET A 409 21.05 -2.10 33.39
N ILE A 410 20.79 -3.21 34.08
CA ILE A 410 19.44 -3.82 34.15
C ILE A 410 18.46 -2.94 34.95
N ARG A 411 18.97 -2.13 35.90
CA ARG A 411 18.13 -1.43 36.90
C ARG A 411 18.17 0.09 36.81
N TYR A 412 19.16 0.71 36.16
CA TYR A 412 19.25 2.17 36.15
C TYR A 412 20.16 2.72 35.03
N THR A 413 19.56 3.40 34.06
CA THR A 413 20.01 4.70 33.51
C THR A 413 18.87 5.31 32.67
N PRO A 414 18.52 6.60 32.83
CA PRO A 414 17.60 7.26 31.92
C PRO A 414 18.33 7.47 30.59
N TYR A 415 18.17 6.53 29.66
CA TYR A 415 18.71 6.62 28.31
C TYR A 415 17.55 6.45 27.32
N GLU A 416 17.10 7.55 26.72
CA GLU A 416 16.38 7.52 25.45
C GLU A 416 17.38 7.78 24.31
N PRO A 417 17.86 6.75 23.60
CA PRO A 417 18.53 6.95 22.32
C PRO A 417 17.48 7.19 21.24
N ALA A 418 17.60 8.33 20.57
CA ALA A 418 16.86 8.68 19.35
C ALA A 418 17.12 7.69 18.19
N ASP A 419 18.16 6.85 18.28
CA ASP A 419 18.64 5.98 17.20
C ASP A 419 17.83 4.67 16.99
N TYR A 420 16.82 4.39 17.83
CA TYR A 420 15.99 3.18 17.72
C TYR A 420 14.51 3.50 17.40
N MET A 421 14.22 4.75 17.04
CA MET A 421 12.93 5.17 16.46
C MET A 421 12.95 4.97 14.94
N ARG A 422 11.79 4.69 14.34
CA ARG A 422 11.70 4.52 12.87
C ARG A 422 12.05 5.86 12.21
N PRO A 423 12.72 5.89 11.05
CA PRO A 423 13.04 7.15 10.35
C PRO A 423 11.83 8.07 10.10
N SER A 424 10.61 7.53 10.07
CA SER A 424 9.34 8.28 9.93
C SER A 424 8.90 9.03 11.20
N ASP A 425 9.44 8.71 12.38
CA ASP A 425 9.05 9.32 13.66
C ASP A 425 9.74 10.68 13.92
N HIS A 426 10.63 11.11 13.02
CA HIS A 426 11.36 12.39 13.10
C HIS A 426 10.49 13.65 12.87
N HIS A 427 9.17 13.52 12.71
CA HIS A 427 8.29 14.65 12.38
C HIS A 427 7.40 15.17 13.52
N LYS A 428 7.56 14.70 14.77
CA LYS A 428 6.72 15.14 15.91
C LYS A 428 7.45 15.44 17.24
N LYS A 429 8.64 16.05 17.25
CA LYS A 429 9.42 16.18 18.52
C LYS A 429 10.05 17.55 18.85
N THR A 430 9.48 18.69 18.46
CA THR A 430 10.14 19.99 18.71
C THR A 430 10.03 20.57 20.14
N GLU A 431 9.10 20.11 20.98
CA GLU A 431 8.93 20.64 22.35
C GLU A 431 9.66 19.81 23.42
N ASP A 432 9.71 18.49 23.27
CA ASP A 432 10.38 17.59 24.22
C ASP A 432 11.92 17.67 24.12
N GLU A 433 12.47 17.91 22.92
CA GLU A 433 13.92 18.11 22.70
C GLU A 433 14.47 19.33 23.45
N LYS A 434 13.63 20.36 23.61
CA LYS A 434 14.01 21.61 24.29
C LYS A 434 14.04 21.43 25.81
N LEU A 435 13.07 20.69 26.35
CA LEU A 435 13.04 20.31 27.76
C LEU A 435 14.21 19.37 28.12
N PHE A 436 14.63 18.51 27.18
CA PHE A 436 15.78 17.63 27.35
C PHE A 436 17.12 18.37 27.46
N GLU A 437 17.39 19.33 26.58
CA GLU A 437 18.64 20.12 26.66
C GLU A 437 18.68 21.01 27.92
N GLU A 438 17.55 21.57 28.36
CA GLU A 438 17.49 22.33 29.63
C GLU A 438 17.79 21.44 30.86
N VAL A 439 17.28 20.21 30.88
CA VAL A 439 17.55 19.24 31.97
C VAL A 439 19.00 18.74 31.94
N LYS A 440 19.56 18.52 30.74
CA LYS A 440 20.96 18.10 30.53
C LYS A 440 21.96 19.17 30.96
N GLU A 441 21.69 20.45 30.67
CA GLU A 441 22.51 21.57 31.17
C GLU A 441 22.46 21.65 32.71
N GLY A 442 21.28 21.54 33.30
CA GLY A 442 21.11 21.54 34.76
C GLY A 442 21.86 20.39 35.47
N LEU A 443 21.83 19.18 34.91
CA LEU A 443 22.55 18.02 35.45
C LEU A 443 24.07 18.14 35.27
N THR A 444 24.53 18.72 34.15
CA THR A 444 25.96 18.96 33.90
C THR A 444 26.55 19.98 34.88
N GLU A 445 25.76 20.97 35.28
CA GLU A 445 26.18 22.01 36.22
C GLU A 445 26.24 21.50 37.67
N LEU A 446 25.28 20.64 38.05
CA LEU A 446 25.30 19.87 39.30
C LEU A 446 26.50 18.91 39.39
N TYR A 447 26.91 18.33 38.27
CA TYR A 447 28.07 17.43 38.19
C TYR A 447 29.39 18.16 38.45
N LYS A 448 29.57 19.35 37.85
CA LYS A 448 30.75 20.21 38.07
C LYS A 448 30.89 20.68 39.52
N GLN A 449 29.80 20.83 40.25
CA GLN A 449 29.83 21.26 41.65
C GLN A 449 30.20 20.15 42.65
N ASN A 450 29.98 18.86 42.31
CA ASN A 450 30.09 17.75 43.28
C ASN A 450 31.30 16.82 43.08
N ASN A 451 32.10 17.04 42.04
CA ASN A 451 33.43 16.44 41.83
C ASN A 451 33.49 14.90 41.98
N TRP A 452 32.62 14.17 41.29
CA TRP A 452 32.57 12.70 41.32
C TRP A 452 33.65 12.05 40.43
N PRO A 453 34.41 11.04 40.91
CA PRO A 453 35.53 10.48 40.14
C PRO A 453 35.09 9.38 39.16
N GLY A 454 35.49 9.50 37.88
CA GLY A 454 35.53 8.38 36.92
C GLY A 454 34.65 8.46 35.68
N ALA A 455 34.50 9.63 35.04
CA ALA A 455 33.72 9.78 33.80
C ALA A 455 34.53 10.45 32.68
N GLU A 456 35.44 9.69 32.06
CA GLU A 456 35.71 9.85 30.62
C GLU A 456 34.76 8.93 29.86
#